data_AF-A0A2E1BWW1-F1
#
_entry.id   AF-A0A2E1BWW1-F1
#
_cell.length_a   1.000
_cell.length_b   1.000
_cell.length_c   1.000
_cell.angle_alpha   90.00
_cell.angle_beta   90.00
_cell.angle_gamma   90.00
#
_symmetry.space_group_name_H-M   'P 1'
#
loop_
_entity.id
_entity.type
_entity.pdbx_description
1 polymer ?
#
loop_
_entity_poly.entity_id
_entity_poly.type
_entity_poly.pdbx_seq_one_letter_code
_entity_poly.pdbx_strand_id
1 'polypeptide(L)'
;MKNLLIIILLFLISACAELNLANHLTKKIIKSNKENNINKEEYFNDGQIKAYYKVGNPYYINGIRYVPKEVNSYYEEGIASWYGPKFDGKLT
;
A
#
# COMPACT_ATOMS: atom_id res chain seq x y z
N MET A 1 25.66 21.05 32.42
CA MET A 1 25.51 19.65 31.94
C MET A 1 24.05 19.24 31.79
N LYS A 2 23.21 19.42 32.83
CA LYS A 2 21.77 19.11 32.78
C LYS A 2 21.01 19.79 31.63
N ASN A 3 21.27 21.08 31.36
CA ASN A 3 20.65 21.81 30.25
C ASN A 3 21.14 21.32 28.87
N LEU A 4 22.39 20.86 28.76
CA LEU A 4 22.95 20.27 27.54
C LEU A 4 22.27 18.92 27.24
N LEU A 5 22.05 18.11 28.27
CA LEU A 5 21.33 16.84 28.19
C LEU A 5 19.87 17.03 27.73
N ILE A 6 19.21 18.08 28.21
CA ILE A 6 17.84 18.43 27.79
C ILE A 6 17.79 18.81 26.30
N ILE A 7 18.75 19.62 25.83
CA ILE A 7 18.83 20.04 24.42
C ILE A 7 19.07 18.85 23.48
N ILE A 8 19.94 17.91 23.88
CA ILE A 8 20.20 16.68 23.12
C ILE A 8 18.95 15.80 23.05
N LEU A 9 18.22 15.68 24.16
CA LEU A 9 16.97 14.92 24.22
C LEU A 9 15.88 15.52 23.31
N LEU A 10 15.77 16.85 23.28
CA LEU A 10 14.84 17.58 22.39
C LEU A 10 15.15 17.33 20.91
N PHE A 11 16.42 17.22 20.54
CA PHE A 11 16.84 16.95 19.16
C PHE A 11 16.46 15.53 18.71
N LEU A 12 16.59 14.54 19.59
CA LEU A 12 16.31 13.13 19.27
C LEU A 12 14.82 12.86 19.01
N ILE A 13 13.91 13.61 19.65
CA ILE A 13 12.46 13.43 19.49
C ILE A 13 11.97 13.98 18.13
N SER A 14 12.73 14.89 17.50
CA SER A 14 12.39 15.45 16.18
C SER A 14 12.70 14.51 15.00
N ALA A 15 13.36 13.38 15.23
CA ALA A 15 13.75 12.43 14.20
C ALA A 15 12.59 11.56 13.65
N CYS A 16 11.34 12.05 13.75
CA CYS A 16 10.16 11.42 13.15
C CYS A 16 10.10 11.73 11.63
N ALA A 17 11.21 11.55 10.91
CA ALA A 17 11.29 11.76 9.47
C ALA A 17 10.92 10.45 8.75
N GLU A 18 9.60 10.24 8.61
CA GLU A 18 8.93 9.41 7.60
C GLU A 18 9.62 8.10 7.13
N LEU A 19 9.15 6.97 7.65
CA LEU A 19 9.55 5.58 7.32
C LEU A 19 9.18 5.11 5.88
N ASN A 20 8.76 6.01 5.00
CA ASN A 20 8.27 5.68 3.66
C ASN A 20 9.33 4.98 2.80
N LEU A 21 10.58 5.40 2.89
CA LEU A 21 11.70 4.78 2.17
C LEU A 21 11.92 3.33 2.62
N ALA A 22 11.94 3.09 3.94
CA ALA A 22 12.12 1.74 4.50
C ALA A 22 10.98 0.80 4.07
N ASN A 23 9.73 1.30 4.06
CA ASN A 23 8.57 0.56 3.58
C ASN A 23 8.67 0.21 2.09
N HIS A 24 9.09 1.16 1.25
CA HIS A 24 9.23 0.92 -0.20
C HIS A 24 10.36 -0.07 -0.51
N LEU A 25 11.50 0.04 0.20
CA LEU A 25 12.61 -0.92 0.09
C LEU A 25 12.16 -2.33 0.48
N THR A 26 11.43 -2.45 1.58
CA THR A 26 10.88 -3.74 2.06
C THR A 26 9.91 -4.34 1.04
N LYS A 27 8.96 -3.55 0.51
CA LYS A 27 8.02 -3.97 -0.55
C LYS A 27 8.76 -4.45 -1.80
N LYS A 28 9.80 -3.74 -2.24
CA LYS A 28 10.60 -4.10 -3.44
C LYS A 28 11.33 -5.43 -3.25
N ILE A 29 11.92 -5.66 -2.08
CA ILE A 29 12.61 -6.93 -1.75
C ILE A 29 11.62 -8.10 -1.75
N ILE A 30 10.47 -7.95 -1.10
CA ILE A 30 9.42 -8.99 -1.07
C ILE A 30 8.92 -9.30 -2.49
N LYS A 31 8.66 -8.28 -3.32
CA LYS A 31 8.23 -8.48 -4.70
C LYS A 31 9.29 -9.20 -5.54
N SER A 32 10.55 -8.81 -5.40
CA SER A 32 11.67 -9.47 -6.09
C SER A 32 11.85 -10.94 -5.68
N ASN A 33 11.60 -11.27 -4.41
CA ASN A 33 11.69 -12.66 -3.94
C ASN A 33 10.52 -13.51 -4.48
N LYS A 34 9.34 -12.91 -4.64
CA LYS A 34 8.15 -13.56 -5.23
C LYS A 34 8.34 -13.94 -6.71
N GLU A 35 9.02 -13.12 -7.52
CA GLU A 35 9.29 -13.43 -8.94
C GLU A 35 10.26 -14.61 -9.14
N ASN A 36 11.09 -14.95 -8.16
CA ASN A 36 12.00 -16.10 -8.23
C ASN A 36 11.32 -17.44 -7.87
N ASN A 37 10.07 -17.42 -7.41
CA ASN A 37 9.27 -18.61 -7.08
C ASN A 37 8.08 -18.74 -8.05
N ILE A 38 8.37 -19.02 -9.32
CA ILE A 38 7.37 -19.14 -10.41
C ILE A 38 6.41 -20.33 -10.23
N ASN A 39 6.63 -21.23 -9.25
CA ASN A 39 5.75 -22.38 -9.01
C ASN A 39 5.14 -22.36 -7.60
N LYS A 40 4.18 -21.47 -7.31
CA LYS A 40 3.18 -21.76 -6.26
C LYS A 40 1.91 -20.92 -6.40
N GLU A 41 1.04 -21.34 -7.30
CA GLU A 41 -0.40 -21.10 -7.16
C GLU A 41 -0.92 -21.96 -5.99
N GLU A 42 -0.88 -21.41 -4.79
CA GLU A 42 -1.67 -21.93 -3.66
C GLU A 42 -2.34 -20.75 -2.98
N TYR A 43 -3.45 -20.33 -3.59
CA TYR A 43 -4.46 -19.55 -2.91
C TYR A 43 -5.27 -20.54 -2.08
N PHE A 44 -5.20 -20.40 -0.75
CA PHE A 44 -5.80 -21.25 0.29
C PHE A 44 -5.03 -22.54 0.61
N ASN A 45 -4.18 -22.45 1.63
CA ASN A 45 -3.87 -23.59 2.49
C ASN A 45 -3.89 -23.12 3.94
N ASP A 46 -4.81 -23.72 4.68
CA ASP A 46 -4.82 -23.96 6.13
C ASP A 46 -4.37 -22.81 7.06
N GLY A 47 -5.35 -22.08 7.60
CA GLY A 47 -5.24 -21.34 8.87
C GLY A 47 -4.30 -20.13 8.94
N GLN A 48 -3.47 -19.86 7.92
CA GLN A 48 -2.49 -18.76 7.97
C GLN A 48 -2.82 -17.67 6.95
N ILE A 49 -3.11 -16.46 7.44
CA ILE A 49 -3.30 -15.28 6.61
C ILE A 49 -1.95 -14.92 5.97
N LYS A 50 -1.77 -15.26 4.70
CA LYS A 50 -0.63 -14.78 3.91
C LYS A 50 -0.83 -13.30 3.60
N ALA A 51 0.09 -12.47 4.07
CA ALA A 51 0.15 -11.08 3.66
C ALA A 51 0.34 -10.99 2.15
N TYR A 52 -0.57 -10.30 1.46
CA TYR A 52 -0.45 -10.01 0.04
C TYR A 52 -0.41 -8.50 -0.18
N TYR A 53 0.30 -8.09 -1.22
CA TYR A 53 0.40 -6.68 -1.56
C TYR A 53 -0.92 -6.20 -2.16
N LYS A 54 -1.47 -5.10 -1.63
CA LYS A 54 -2.81 -4.60 -1.97
C LYS A 54 -2.90 -4.00 -3.38
N VAL A 55 -1.76 -3.70 -4.02
CA VAL A 55 -1.73 -3.30 -5.43
C VAL A 55 -1.92 -4.56 -6.27
N GLY A 56 -3.08 -4.66 -6.93
CA GLY A 56 -3.47 -5.84 -7.71
C GLY A 56 -2.60 -6.11 -8.94
N ASN A 57 -2.88 -7.24 -9.60
CA ASN A 57 -2.21 -7.62 -10.83
C ASN A 57 -2.72 -6.80 -12.03
N PRO A 58 -1.90 -6.64 -13.11
CA PRO A 58 -2.39 -6.10 -14.37
C PRO A 58 -3.59 -6.89 -14.91
N TYR A 59 -4.56 -6.20 -15.51
CA TYR A 59 -5.77 -6.81 -16.06
C TYR A 59 -6.17 -6.15 -17.38
N TYR A 60 -7.13 -6.75 -18.09
CA TYR A 60 -7.65 -6.24 -19.35
C TYR A 60 -9.14 -5.90 -19.23
N ILE A 61 -9.54 -4.75 -19.77
CA ILE A 61 -10.94 -4.42 -20.02
C ILE A 61 -11.06 -4.07 -21.49
N ASN A 62 -11.92 -4.79 -22.23
CA ASN A 62 -12.17 -4.57 -23.66
C ASN A 62 -10.88 -4.49 -24.52
N GLY A 63 -9.90 -5.35 -24.22
CA GLY A 63 -8.61 -5.38 -24.92
C GLY A 63 -7.59 -4.31 -24.48
N ILE A 64 -7.95 -3.40 -23.59
CA ILE A 64 -7.05 -2.39 -23.03
C ILE A 64 -6.41 -2.93 -21.74
N ARG A 65 -5.07 -2.84 -21.65
CA ARG A 65 -4.30 -3.29 -20.48
C ARG A 65 -4.24 -2.20 -19.42
N TYR A 66 -4.72 -2.51 -18.21
CA TYR A 66 -4.63 -1.66 -17.02
C TYR A 66 -3.61 -2.25 -16.05
N VAL A 67 -2.71 -1.40 -15.54
CA VAL A 67 -1.65 -1.79 -14.61
C VAL A 67 -1.84 -0.98 -13.32
N PRO A 68 -2.36 -1.60 -12.24
CA PRO A 68 -2.44 -0.94 -10.94
C PRO A 68 -1.06 -0.49 -10.45
N LYS A 69 -0.98 0.71 -9.88
CA LYS A 69 0.25 1.29 -9.34
C LYS A 69 -0.05 2.05 -8.05
N GLU A 70 0.80 1.90 -7.04
CA GLU A 70 0.80 2.76 -5.86
C GLU A 70 1.36 4.13 -6.21
N VAL A 71 0.61 5.19 -5.89
CA VAL A 71 1.01 6.58 -6.10
C VAL A 71 0.82 7.32 -4.79
N ASN A 72 1.90 7.55 -4.05
CA ASN A 72 1.85 8.08 -2.68
C ASN A 72 1.25 9.49 -2.59
N SER A 73 1.38 10.30 -3.64
CA SER A 73 0.85 11.66 -3.71
C SER A 73 -0.52 11.73 -4.38
N TYR A 74 -1.17 10.58 -4.65
CA TYR A 74 -2.49 10.59 -5.28
C TYR A 74 -3.54 11.03 -4.26
N TYR A 75 -4.25 12.08 -4.63
CA TYR A 75 -5.38 12.61 -3.89
C TYR A 75 -6.45 13.03 -4.89
N GLU A 76 -7.70 12.70 -4.59
CA GLU A 76 -8.85 13.01 -5.44
C GLU A 76 -10.01 13.44 -4.53
N GLU A 77 -10.60 14.60 -4.83
CA GLU A 77 -11.82 15.09 -4.18
C GLU A 77 -13.01 14.85 -5.11
N GLY A 78 -14.09 14.29 -4.57
CA GLY A 78 -15.30 14.03 -5.33
C GLY A 78 -16.43 13.51 -4.45
N ILE A 79 -17.63 13.44 -5.02
CA ILE A 79 -18.76 12.80 -4.36
C ILE A 79 -18.55 11.28 -4.49
N ALA A 80 -18.23 10.63 -3.37
CA ALA A 80 -18.05 9.19 -3.34
C ALA A 80 -19.40 8.49 -3.56
N SER A 81 -19.68 8.06 -4.79
CA SER A 81 -20.70 7.06 -5.04
C SER A 81 -20.07 5.68 -5.00
N TRP A 82 -20.35 4.91 -3.95
CA TRP A 82 -19.92 3.52 -3.80
C TRP A 82 -20.43 2.60 -4.92
N TYR A 83 -21.40 3.07 -5.71
CA TYR A 83 -22.16 2.25 -6.65
C TYR A 83 -22.41 2.93 -8.01
N GLY A 84 -21.68 3.99 -8.29
CA GLY A 84 -21.76 4.76 -9.52
C GLY A 84 -22.97 5.71 -9.64
N PRO A 85 -23.05 6.48 -10.73
CA PRO A 85 -24.19 7.33 -11.02
C PRO A 85 -25.49 6.50 -11.06
N LYS A 86 -26.57 7.02 -10.45
CA LYS A 86 -27.91 6.41 -10.35
C LYS A 86 -28.11 5.35 -9.24
N PHE A 87 -27.20 5.20 -8.30
CA PHE A 87 -27.45 4.35 -7.12
C PHE A 87 -28.20 5.09 -6.00
N ASP A 88 -27.98 6.39 -5.87
CA ASP A 88 -28.61 7.20 -4.82
C ASP A 88 -30.15 7.21 -4.99
N GLY A 89 -30.87 6.82 -3.93
CA GLY A 89 -32.33 6.90 -3.86
C GLY A 89 -33.11 5.71 -4.47
N LYS A 90 -32.45 4.59 -4.79
CA LYS A 90 -33.17 3.36 -5.18
C LYS A 90 -33.64 2.58 -3.94
N LEU A 91 -34.86 2.04 -4.01
CA LEU A 91 -35.37 1.08 -3.04
C LEU A 91 -34.56 -0.23 -3.18
N THR A 92 -33.95 -0.65 -2.08
CA THR A 92 -33.30 -1.96 -1.94
C THR A 92 -34.32 -3.07 -1.78
#